data_AF-A0A9W4M5Z3-F1
#
_entry.id   AF-A0A9W4M5Z3-F1
#
_cell.length_a   1.000
_cell.length_b   1.000
_cell.length_c   1.000
_cell.angle_alpha   90.00
_cell.angle_beta   90.00
_cell.angle_gamma   90.00
#
_symmetry.space_group_name_H-M   'P 1'
#
loop_
_entity.id
_entity.type
_entity.pdbx_description
1 polymer ?
#
loop_
_entity_poly.entity_id
_entity_poly.type
_entity_poly.pdbx_seq_one_letter_code
_entity_poly.pdbx_strand_id
1 'polypeptide(L)'
;MSIDVVLYDTTGSVAKEVLADLKTCYTRGLADWLALLPSPHPLNLKLTIVPRLEEAHIAETHGDGLKTMARREGVAGMRVMAHPAFKAITGFDNEPDEADIHVKIGLNSLENLSFDGAFDERHRFDATTVFRHEIAHALFMANALRPASGDISSWDGNIQFVDGAPRFMGSHARTLFPDGIPLDGKRAHVEEAFASRHHSALGPKAPENRALSLSSLDTAFMSDCGLPTALNDRMILGEWIHGTLNMGDGTDTVIIQATSDAYNISWTHDGLFLSLKTKYAPDGKPDQSFNPELTLLNTERIQFSDAMLAFDTEGNAGRAYRLCAAVYDDDPPDDMVFARLDALDKGGRYHELACDLVATERFATRFGAAHSSEDLIALFYQELLGRFPDTAGEIFWRESMQAGIGKEGLLGYFADCPEYKKITATGLGGVILIETAELL
;
A
#
# COMPACT_ATOMS: atom_id res chain seq x y z
N MET A 1 -12.99 -7.27 -18.21
CA MET A 1 -13.65 -7.68 -16.95
C MET A 1 -15.14 -7.79 -17.17
N SER A 2 -15.79 -8.88 -16.77
CA SER A 2 -17.25 -8.94 -16.70
C SER A 2 -17.66 -8.46 -15.31
N ILE A 3 -18.25 -7.28 -15.21
CA ILE A 3 -18.86 -6.78 -13.97
C ILE A 3 -20.30 -7.26 -13.99
N ASP A 4 -20.66 -8.15 -13.06
CA ASP A 4 -22.05 -8.57 -12.93
C ASP A 4 -22.79 -7.66 -11.96
N VAL A 5 -23.82 -6.99 -12.47
CA VAL A 5 -24.69 -6.12 -11.66
C VAL A 5 -26.07 -6.75 -11.62
N VAL A 6 -26.47 -7.16 -10.42
CA VAL A 6 -27.81 -7.62 -10.13
C VAL A 6 -28.64 -6.43 -9.64
N LEU A 7 -29.71 -6.15 -10.37
CA LEU A 7 -30.59 -5.01 -10.08
C LEU A 7 -31.95 -5.50 -9.57
N TYR A 8 -32.40 -4.92 -8.47
CA TYR A 8 -33.71 -5.18 -7.88
C TYR A 8 -34.51 -3.88 -7.76
N ASP A 9 -35.67 -3.83 -8.41
CA ASP A 9 -36.68 -2.77 -8.18
C ASP A 9 -37.76 -3.31 -7.24
N THR A 10 -37.72 -2.89 -5.97
CA THR A 10 -38.72 -3.33 -4.98
C THR A 10 -40.08 -2.64 -5.16
N THR A 11 -40.13 -1.57 -5.95
CA THR A 11 -41.37 -0.81 -6.19
C THR A 11 -42.09 -1.31 -7.45
N GLY A 12 -41.38 -2.04 -8.33
CA GLY A 12 -41.89 -2.55 -9.59
C GLY A 12 -42.40 -1.45 -10.53
N SER A 13 -41.94 -0.21 -10.33
CA SER A 13 -42.48 0.99 -10.95
C SER A 13 -41.47 1.70 -11.85
N VAL A 14 -40.22 1.23 -11.89
CA VAL A 14 -39.16 1.89 -12.65
C VAL A 14 -39.08 1.34 -14.08
N ALA A 15 -39.01 2.26 -15.05
CA ALA A 15 -38.90 1.91 -16.46
C ALA A 15 -37.59 1.15 -16.76
N LYS A 16 -37.63 0.23 -17.72
CA LYS A 16 -36.48 -0.65 -18.04
C LYS A 16 -35.26 0.13 -18.52
N GLU A 17 -35.49 1.25 -19.21
CA GLU A 17 -34.46 2.14 -19.71
C GLU A 17 -33.67 2.77 -18.55
N VAL A 18 -34.39 3.28 -17.54
CA VAL A 18 -33.78 3.83 -16.31
C VAL A 18 -32.99 2.76 -15.56
N LEU A 19 -33.49 1.52 -15.51
CA LEU A 19 -32.75 0.40 -14.91
C LEU A 19 -31.44 0.10 -15.65
N ALA A 20 -31.45 0.16 -16.99
CA ALA A 20 -30.26 -0.05 -17.80
C ALA A 20 -29.24 1.09 -17.64
N ASP A 21 -29.70 2.33 -17.56
CA ASP A 21 -28.86 3.51 -17.35
C ASP A 21 -28.21 3.49 -15.96
N LEU A 22 -28.98 3.14 -14.92
CA LEU A 22 -28.46 2.94 -13.57
C LEU A 22 -27.37 1.86 -13.53
N LYS A 23 -27.62 0.70 -14.16
CA LYS A 23 -26.64 -0.38 -14.26
C LYS A 23 -25.36 0.10 -14.95
N THR A 24 -25.49 0.88 -16.02
CA THR A 24 -24.35 1.43 -16.76
C THR A 24 -23.54 2.40 -15.89
N CYS A 25 -24.20 3.34 -15.21
CA CYS A 25 -23.54 4.31 -14.33
C CYS A 25 -22.85 3.63 -13.15
N TYR A 26 -23.49 2.63 -12.54
CA TYR A 26 -22.92 1.90 -11.39
C TYR A 26 -21.68 1.09 -11.82
N THR A 27 -21.76 0.43 -12.98
CA THR A 27 -20.63 -0.29 -13.58
C THR A 27 -19.46 0.65 -13.87
N ARG A 28 -19.74 1.85 -14.43
CA ARG A 28 -18.71 2.85 -14.71
C ARG A 28 -18.06 3.37 -13.42
N GLY A 29 -18.85 3.67 -12.40
CA GLY A 29 -18.34 4.11 -11.10
C GLY A 29 -17.38 3.09 -10.47
N LEU A 30 -17.69 1.79 -10.56
CA LEU A 30 -16.77 0.73 -10.11
C LEU A 30 -15.52 0.67 -10.97
N ALA A 31 -15.68 0.71 -12.30
CA ALA A 31 -14.56 0.60 -13.22
C ALA A 31 -13.52 1.70 -13.01
N ASP A 32 -13.94 2.92 -12.66
CA ASP A 32 -13.01 4.02 -12.37
C ASP A 32 -12.15 3.74 -11.14
N TRP A 33 -12.71 3.16 -10.08
CA TRP A 33 -11.95 2.77 -8.88
C TRP A 33 -11.04 1.58 -9.12
N LEU A 34 -11.54 0.54 -9.81
CA LEU A 34 -10.74 -0.65 -10.12
C LEU A 34 -9.57 -0.34 -11.06
N ALA A 35 -9.68 0.69 -11.90
CA ALA A 35 -8.59 1.14 -12.76
C ALA A 35 -7.38 1.71 -11.99
N LEU A 36 -7.53 2.01 -10.68
CA LEU A 36 -6.42 2.46 -9.82
C LEU A 36 -5.63 1.29 -9.21
N LEU A 37 -6.15 0.06 -9.27
CA LEU A 37 -5.47 -1.12 -8.76
C LEU A 37 -4.54 -1.73 -9.82
N PRO A 38 -3.37 -2.28 -9.44
CA PRO A 38 -2.43 -2.90 -10.38
C PRO A 38 -2.98 -4.17 -11.02
N SER A 39 -3.73 -4.98 -10.26
CA SER A 39 -4.34 -6.23 -10.74
C SER A 39 -5.74 -6.39 -10.16
N PRO A 40 -6.72 -5.59 -10.62
CA PRO A 40 -8.07 -5.69 -10.10
C PRO A 40 -8.65 -7.07 -10.40
N HIS A 41 -9.50 -7.56 -9.52
CA HIS A 41 -10.36 -8.72 -9.73
C HIS A 41 -11.83 -8.29 -9.80
N PRO A 42 -12.69 -9.05 -10.51
CA PRO A 42 -14.09 -8.69 -10.66
C PRO A 42 -14.82 -8.65 -9.31
N LEU A 43 -15.67 -7.65 -9.13
CA LEU A 43 -16.63 -7.59 -8.03
C LEU A 43 -18.05 -7.82 -8.56
N ASN A 44 -18.88 -8.53 -7.79
CA ASN A 44 -20.31 -8.62 -8.04
C ASN A 44 -21.03 -7.47 -7.33
N LEU A 45 -21.89 -6.81 -8.07
CA LEU A 45 -22.59 -5.61 -7.61
C LEU A 45 -24.07 -5.89 -7.44
N LYS A 46 -24.66 -5.34 -6.38
CA LYS A 46 -26.11 -5.29 -6.19
C LYS A 46 -26.58 -3.86 -6.11
N LEU A 47 -27.62 -3.54 -6.88
CA LEU A 47 -28.33 -2.27 -6.81
C LEU A 47 -29.78 -2.53 -6.45
N THR A 48 -30.30 -1.85 -5.43
CA THR A 48 -31.71 -1.99 -5.03
C THR A 48 -32.41 -0.63 -5.00
N ILE A 49 -33.49 -0.52 -5.75
CA ILE A 49 -34.37 0.65 -5.72
C ILE A 49 -35.40 0.42 -4.63
N VAL A 50 -35.47 1.36 -3.68
CA VAL A 50 -36.40 1.31 -2.55
C VAL A 50 -37.35 2.51 -2.58
N PRO A 51 -38.56 2.41 -2.00
CA PRO A 51 -39.50 3.54 -2.00
C PRO A 51 -38.92 4.81 -1.36
N ARG A 52 -38.12 4.65 -0.30
CA ARG A 52 -37.47 5.74 0.43
C ARG A 52 -36.25 5.21 1.20
N LEU A 53 -35.19 6.01 1.31
CA LEU A 53 -34.07 5.80 2.23
C LEU A 53 -34.42 6.36 3.62
N GLU A 54 -33.72 5.88 4.66
CA GLU A 54 -33.96 6.31 6.05
C GLU A 54 -33.55 7.77 6.27
N GLU A 55 -32.42 8.17 5.71
CA GLU A 55 -31.95 9.55 5.66
C GLU A 55 -32.27 10.23 4.30
N ALA A 56 -32.15 11.55 4.22
CA ALA A 56 -32.41 12.32 3.00
C ALA A 56 -31.27 12.20 1.97
N HIS A 57 -30.77 10.98 1.77
CA HIS A 57 -29.69 10.66 0.82
C HIS A 57 -30.24 10.35 -0.57
N ILE A 58 -29.38 10.50 -1.58
CA ILE A 58 -29.68 10.05 -2.94
C ILE A 58 -29.59 8.53 -3.01
N ALA A 59 -28.45 8.01 -2.55
CA ALA A 59 -28.11 6.59 -2.43
C ALA A 59 -27.45 6.33 -1.07
N GLU A 60 -27.38 5.06 -0.68
CA GLU A 60 -26.60 4.61 0.47
C GLU A 60 -26.00 3.23 0.19
N THR A 61 -24.76 3.02 0.61
CA THR A 61 -24.18 1.68 0.68
C THR A 61 -24.60 0.98 1.96
N HIS A 62 -25.10 -0.26 1.83
CA HIS A 62 -25.68 -0.98 2.96
C HIS A 62 -24.64 -1.59 3.90
N GLY A 63 -24.76 -1.25 5.20
CA GLY A 63 -23.82 -1.62 6.27
C GLY A 63 -23.71 -3.11 6.59
N ASP A 64 -24.81 -3.88 6.50
CA ASP A 64 -24.82 -5.27 7.00
C ASP A 64 -23.87 -6.23 6.24
N GLY A 65 -23.41 -5.84 5.03
CA GLY A 65 -22.38 -6.53 4.26
C GLY A 65 -21.08 -5.75 4.07
N LEU A 66 -21.00 -4.51 4.58
CA LEU A 66 -19.80 -3.66 4.49
C LEU A 66 -18.74 -4.17 5.45
N LYS A 67 -17.86 -5.02 4.94
CA LYS A 67 -16.77 -5.60 5.70
C LYS A 67 -15.50 -4.81 5.48
N THR A 68 -14.97 -4.23 6.55
CA THR A 68 -13.81 -3.34 6.50
C THR A 68 -12.53 -4.04 6.94
N MET A 69 -11.39 -3.56 6.44
CA MET A 69 -10.09 -3.83 7.03
C MET A 69 -10.06 -3.03 8.33
N ALA A 70 -9.98 -3.73 9.46
CA ALA A 70 -9.95 -3.05 10.75
C ALA A 70 -8.74 -3.48 11.56
N ARG A 71 -8.04 -2.51 12.14
CA ARG A 71 -6.96 -2.73 13.10
C ARG A 71 -7.52 -2.72 14.51
N ARG A 72 -7.13 -3.67 15.35
CA ARG A 72 -7.45 -3.62 16.77
C ARG A 72 -6.41 -2.76 17.50
N GLU A 73 -6.83 -1.79 18.29
CA GLU A 73 -5.90 -1.04 19.16
C GLU A 73 -5.32 -1.95 20.27
N GLY A 74 -4.02 -1.83 20.52
CA GLY A 74 -3.34 -2.47 21.65
C GLY A 74 -2.91 -3.94 21.47
N VAL A 75 -3.28 -4.59 20.37
CA VAL A 75 -2.73 -5.89 19.94
C VAL A 75 -2.27 -5.70 18.50
N ALA A 76 -1.00 -5.96 18.19
CA ALA A 76 -0.54 -5.97 16.81
C ALA A 76 -1.40 -7.00 16.04
N GLY A 77 -2.27 -6.53 15.15
CA GLY A 77 -3.21 -7.36 14.39
C GLY A 77 -4.32 -6.54 13.75
N MET A 78 -4.24 -6.35 12.43
CA MET A 78 -5.38 -5.97 11.58
C MET A 78 -6.17 -7.24 11.30
N ARG A 79 -7.43 -7.23 11.72
CA ARG A 79 -8.41 -8.16 11.21
C ARG A 79 -8.82 -7.67 9.83
N VAL A 80 -8.19 -8.24 8.81
CA VAL A 80 -8.72 -8.22 7.45
C VAL A 80 -9.98 -9.10 7.47
N MET A 81 -11.14 -8.46 7.47
CA MET A 81 -12.41 -9.15 7.21
C MET A 81 -12.65 -9.15 5.70
N ALA A 82 -13.42 -10.11 5.21
CA ALA A 82 -13.66 -10.27 3.78
C ALA A 82 -14.25 -9.01 3.15
N HIS A 83 -13.43 -8.24 2.45
CA HIS A 83 -13.72 -6.88 2.05
C HIS A 83 -13.86 -6.81 0.53
N PRO A 84 -14.75 -5.97 -0.02
CA PRO A 84 -14.75 -5.65 -1.44
C PRO A 84 -13.38 -5.28 -2.01
N ALA A 85 -12.58 -4.47 -1.31
CA ALA A 85 -11.18 -4.20 -1.65
C ALA A 85 -10.30 -5.46 -1.59
N PHE A 86 -10.43 -6.28 -0.55
CA PHE A 86 -9.66 -7.51 -0.43
C PHE A 86 -9.92 -8.45 -1.62
N LYS A 87 -11.18 -8.67 -1.99
CA LYS A 87 -11.54 -9.44 -3.18
C LYS A 87 -11.08 -8.74 -4.45
N ALA A 88 -11.24 -7.41 -4.55
CA ALA A 88 -10.79 -6.64 -5.71
C ALA A 88 -9.29 -6.76 -5.93
N ILE A 89 -8.51 -7.07 -4.90
CA ILE A 89 -7.05 -7.16 -4.97
C ILE A 89 -6.57 -8.63 -5.08
N THR A 90 -7.23 -9.56 -4.40
CA THR A 90 -6.76 -10.97 -4.28
C THR A 90 -7.56 -11.95 -5.15
N GLY A 91 -8.74 -11.53 -5.61
CA GLY A 91 -9.71 -12.38 -6.29
C GLY A 91 -10.41 -13.39 -5.39
N PHE A 92 -10.09 -13.43 -4.09
CA PHE A 92 -10.72 -14.37 -3.18
C PHE A 92 -12.11 -13.90 -2.75
N ASP A 93 -13.07 -14.79 -2.92
CA ASP A 93 -14.46 -14.59 -2.55
C ASP A 93 -14.88 -15.68 -1.57
N ASN A 94 -15.00 -15.31 -0.29
CA ASN A 94 -15.42 -16.23 0.75
C ASN A 94 -16.95 -16.30 0.92
N GLU A 95 -17.69 -15.46 0.20
CA GLU A 95 -19.16 -15.41 0.21
C GLU A 95 -19.69 -15.27 -1.22
N PRO A 96 -19.47 -16.28 -2.07
CA PRO A 96 -19.82 -16.20 -3.50
C PRO A 96 -21.31 -16.00 -3.78
N ASP A 97 -22.16 -16.23 -2.77
CA ASP A 97 -23.61 -16.04 -2.86
C ASP A 97 -24.07 -14.62 -2.44
N GLU A 98 -23.19 -13.82 -1.82
CA GLU A 98 -23.47 -12.44 -1.43
C GLU A 98 -22.85 -11.45 -2.42
N ALA A 99 -23.44 -10.26 -2.52
CA ALA A 99 -22.88 -9.20 -3.37
C ALA A 99 -21.79 -8.45 -2.63
N ASP A 100 -20.63 -8.24 -3.28
CA ASP A 100 -19.52 -7.49 -2.70
C ASP A 100 -19.93 -6.07 -2.33
N ILE A 101 -20.60 -5.37 -3.25
CA ILE A 101 -21.06 -4.00 -3.02
C ILE A 101 -22.56 -3.91 -3.29
N HIS A 102 -23.31 -3.60 -2.23
CA HIS A 102 -24.74 -3.37 -2.29
C HIS A 102 -25.08 -1.91 -2.04
N VAL A 103 -25.54 -1.22 -3.10
CA VAL A 103 -26.07 0.14 -3.02
C VAL A 103 -27.59 0.11 -3.06
N LYS A 104 -28.22 0.92 -2.21
CA LYS A 104 -29.66 1.24 -2.28
C LYS A 104 -29.85 2.65 -2.81
N ILE A 105 -30.88 2.85 -3.62
CA ILE A 105 -31.24 4.16 -4.15
C ILE A 105 -32.72 4.44 -3.92
N GLY A 106 -33.03 5.66 -3.47
CA GLY A 106 -34.42 6.08 -3.24
C GLY A 106 -35.14 6.34 -4.57
N LEU A 107 -36.36 5.82 -4.71
CA LEU A 107 -37.20 6.03 -5.90
C LEU A 107 -37.34 7.53 -6.24
N ASN A 108 -37.58 8.36 -5.24
CA ASN A 108 -37.75 9.82 -5.40
C ASN A 108 -36.46 10.54 -5.84
N SER A 109 -35.31 9.90 -5.70
CA SER A 109 -34.02 10.47 -6.08
C SER A 109 -33.74 10.29 -7.57
N LEU A 110 -34.37 9.29 -8.22
CA LEU A 110 -34.11 8.94 -9.63
C LEU A 110 -34.43 10.08 -10.60
N GLU A 111 -35.50 10.83 -10.35
CA GLU A 111 -35.88 11.97 -11.20
C GLU A 111 -34.87 13.12 -11.16
N ASN A 112 -33.99 13.12 -10.16
CA ASN A 112 -32.95 14.13 -10.00
C ASN A 112 -31.60 13.71 -10.62
N LEU A 113 -31.51 12.52 -11.20
CA LEU A 113 -30.25 11.97 -11.73
C LEU A 113 -30.09 12.23 -13.22
N SER A 114 -28.89 12.67 -13.59
CA SER A 114 -28.38 12.61 -14.95
C SER A 114 -27.59 11.33 -15.16
N PHE A 115 -27.92 10.56 -16.21
CA PHE A 115 -27.22 9.31 -16.55
C PHE A 115 -26.14 9.48 -17.62
N ASP A 116 -26.17 10.59 -18.36
CA ASP A 116 -25.28 10.91 -19.47
C ASP A 116 -24.39 12.13 -19.21
N GLY A 117 -24.56 12.79 -18.06
CA GLY A 117 -23.85 14.01 -17.69
C GLY A 117 -24.48 15.29 -18.26
N ALA A 118 -25.66 15.22 -18.89
CA ALA A 118 -26.45 16.40 -19.24
C ALA A 118 -27.33 16.82 -18.06
N PHE A 119 -27.30 18.11 -17.71
CA PHE A 119 -28.00 18.65 -16.53
C PHE A 119 -29.13 19.61 -16.92
N ASP A 120 -30.24 19.54 -16.19
CA ASP A 120 -31.37 20.48 -16.29
C ASP A 120 -32.04 20.70 -14.92
N GLU A 121 -33.18 21.41 -14.89
CA GLU A 121 -33.90 21.72 -13.65
C GLU A 121 -34.32 20.47 -12.85
N ARG A 122 -34.51 19.33 -13.52
CA ARG A 122 -34.83 18.03 -12.93
C ARG A 122 -33.56 17.24 -12.67
N HIS A 123 -32.77 16.96 -13.71
CA HIS A 123 -31.58 16.10 -13.66
C HIS A 123 -30.36 16.85 -13.13
N ARG A 124 -30.30 17.09 -11.82
CA ARG A 124 -29.26 17.92 -11.18
C ARG A 124 -28.01 17.16 -10.74
N PHE A 125 -28.06 15.85 -10.53
CA PHE A 125 -26.93 15.10 -9.99
C PHE A 125 -26.44 14.03 -10.96
N ASP A 126 -25.14 13.94 -11.20
CA ASP A 126 -24.57 12.89 -12.06
C ASP A 126 -24.61 11.52 -11.35
N ALA A 127 -25.30 10.55 -11.94
CA ALA A 127 -25.48 9.23 -11.35
C ALA A 127 -24.16 8.49 -11.17
N THR A 128 -23.22 8.62 -12.11
CA THR A 128 -21.89 7.97 -12.00
C THR A 128 -21.11 8.55 -10.83
N THR A 129 -21.19 9.86 -10.60
CA THR A 129 -20.56 10.58 -9.48
C THR A 129 -21.12 10.11 -8.14
N VAL A 130 -22.44 9.93 -8.05
CA VAL A 130 -23.08 9.34 -6.86
C VAL A 130 -22.57 7.92 -6.63
N PHE A 131 -22.51 7.07 -7.66
CA PHE A 131 -21.99 5.72 -7.49
C PHE A 131 -20.50 5.68 -7.12
N ARG A 132 -19.66 6.59 -7.65
CA ARG A 132 -18.25 6.70 -7.22
C ARG A 132 -18.16 6.97 -5.71
N HIS A 133 -19.02 7.82 -5.17
CA HIS A 133 -19.09 8.11 -3.73
C HIS A 133 -19.49 6.86 -2.93
N GLU A 134 -20.59 6.20 -3.29
CA GLU A 134 -21.07 5.02 -2.57
C GLU A 134 -20.08 3.84 -2.62
N ILE A 135 -19.41 3.66 -3.76
CA ILE A 135 -18.37 2.64 -3.93
C ILE A 135 -17.14 2.97 -3.10
N ALA A 136 -16.78 4.24 -2.91
CA ALA A 136 -15.66 4.63 -2.05
C ALA A 136 -15.92 4.25 -0.58
N HIS A 137 -17.15 4.45 -0.09
CA HIS A 137 -17.60 3.90 1.20
C HIS A 137 -17.36 2.40 1.25
N ALA A 138 -17.68 1.66 0.20
CA ALA A 138 -17.48 0.22 0.17
C ALA A 138 -16.03 -0.25 0.04
N LEU A 139 -15.19 0.50 -0.65
CA LEU A 139 -13.83 0.10 -0.98
C LEU A 139 -12.80 0.52 0.06
N PHE A 140 -12.93 1.69 0.69
CA PHE A 140 -11.88 2.15 1.61
C PHE A 140 -12.33 3.16 2.67
N MET A 141 -13.53 3.76 2.57
CA MET A 141 -14.01 4.73 3.57
C MET A 141 -14.95 4.14 4.64
N ALA A 142 -15.25 2.85 4.59
CA ALA A 142 -16.20 2.25 5.53
C ALA A 142 -15.71 2.33 6.99
N ASN A 143 -16.68 2.49 7.89
CA ASN A 143 -16.45 2.51 9.33
C ASN A 143 -16.02 1.14 9.85
N ALA A 144 -15.28 1.12 10.95
CA ALA A 144 -14.94 -0.13 11.62
C ALA A 144 -16.19 -0.98 11.90
N LEU A 145 -16.12 -2.28 11.62
CA LEU A 145 -17.24 -3.22 11.86
C LEU A 145 -17.60 -3.39 13.35
N ARG A 146 -16.61 -3.34 14.26
CA ARG A 146 -16.82 -3.52 15.71
C ARG A 146 -16.00 -2.52 16.54
N PRO A 147 -16.29 -1.22 16.45
CA PRO A 147 -15.52 -0.18 17.13
C PRO A 147 -15.53 -0.36 18.66
N ALA A 148 -16.62 -0.90 19.22
CA ALA A 148 -16.70 -1.24 20.65
C ALA A 148 -15.68 -2.30 21.10
N SER A 149 -15.10 -3.08 20.18
CA SER A 149 -14.05 -4.07 20.45
C SER A 149 -12.63 -3.50 20.31
N GLY A 150 -12.51 -2.19 20.02
CA GLY A 150 -11.25 -1.50 19.72
C GLY A 150 -10.82 -1.58 18.26
N ASP A 151 -11.71 -2.00 17.36
CA ASP A 151 -11.44 -2.04 15.91
C ASP A 151 -11.49 -0.61 15.32
N ILE A 152 -10.52 -0.25 14.49
CA ILE A 152 -10.40 1.03 13.77
C ILE A 152 -10.25 0.73 12.28
N SER A 153 -11.02 1.40 11.40
CA SER A 153 -10.87 1.21 9.94
C SER A 153 -9.58 1.86 9.42
N SER A 154 -9.17 1.50 8.20
CA SER A 154 -8.03 2.17 7.55
C SER A 154 -8.27 3.67 7.33
N TRP A 155 -9.52 4.07 7.05
CA TRP A 155 -9.91 5.49 7.01
C TRP A 155 -9.77 6.16 8.38
N ASP A 156 -10.38 5.59 9.43
CA ASP A 156 -10.37 6.14 10.78
C ASP A 156 -8.95 6.26 11.35
N GLY A 157 -8.07 5.30 11.02
CA GLY A 157 -6.67 5.28 11.45
C GLY A 157 -5.83 6.44 10.92
N ASN A 158 -6.30 7.12 9.86
CA ASN A 158 -5.66 8.31 9.31
C ASN A 158 -6.21 9.62 9.89
N ILE A 159 -7.18 9.58 10.81
CA ILE A 159 -7.84 10.79 11.33
C ILE A 159 -7.12 11.29 12.60
N GLN A 160 -6.76 12.58 12.61
CA GLN A 160 -6.24 13.26 13.79
C GLN A 160 -7.01 14.55 14.07
N PHE A 161 -6.98 15.02 15.32
CA PHE A 161 -7.54 16.31 15.69
C PHE A 161 -6.45 17.38 15.70
N VAL A 162 -6.60 18.40 14.85
CA VAL A 162 -5.73 19.58 14.80
C VAL A 162 -6.57 20.78 15.20
N ASP A 163 -6.19 21.46 16.28
CA ASP A 163 -6.94 22.58 16.88
C ASP A 163 -8.42 22.24 17.16
N GLY A 164 -8.70 20.99 17.54
CA GLY A 164 -10.05 20.51 17.86
C GLY A 164 -10.92 20.16 16.65
N ALA A 165 -10.41 20.30 15.43
CA ALA A 165 -11.10 19.90 14.21
C ALA A 165 -10.51 18.58 13.65
N PRO A 166 -11.36 17.64 13.17
CA PRO A 166 -10.89 16.40 12.58
C PRO A 166 -10.25 16.65 11.20
N ARG A 167 -9.09 16.03 10.98
CA ARG A 167 -8.37 16.05 9.72
C ARG A 167 -7.91 14.66 9.32
N PHE A 168 -7.98 14.37 8.02
CA PHE A 168 -7.33 13.22 7.43
C PHE A 168 -5.84 13.51 7.21
N MET A 169 -4.97 12.68 7.78
CA MET A 169 -3.52 12.89 7.89
C MET A 169 -2.70 11.82 7.15
N GLY A 170 -3.31 11.12 6.19
CA GLY A 170 -2.60 10.16 5.36
C GLY A 170 -1.42 10.77 4.59
N SER A 171 -0.36 10.00 4.44
CA SER A 171 0.91 10.48 3.86
C SER A 171 0.76 10.95 2.43
N HIS A 172 -0.02 10.25 1.60
CA HIS A 172 -0.22 10.58 0.20
C HIS A 172 -1.06 11.85 0.07
N ALA A 173 -2.17 11.95 0.82
CA ALA A 173 -3.00 13.16 0.84
C ALA A 173 -2.20 14.38 1.31
N ARG A 174 -1.26 14.20 2.25
CA ARG A 174 -0.39 15.26 2.74
C ARG A 174 0.69 15.72 1.78
N THR A 175 1.02 14.94 0.74
CA THR A 175 1.86 15.45 -0.36
C THR A 175 1.15 16.54 -1.16
N LEU A 176 -0.18 16.48 -1.24
CA LEU A 176 -1.02 17.50 -1.87
C LEU A 176 -1.36 18.63 -0.90
N PHE A 177 -1.62 18.29 0.37
CA PHE A 177 -2.08 19.21 1.41
C PHE A 177 -1.37 18.94 2.75
N PRO A 178 -0.20 19.56 3.00
CA PRO A 178 0.67 19.24 4.15
C PRO A 178 0.01 19.32 5.53
N ASP A 179 -0.98 20.21 5.68
CA ASP A 179 -1.73 20.45 6.92
C ASP A 179 -2.88 19.44 7.15
N GLY A 180 -3.05 18.46 6.26
CA GLY A 180 -4.13 17.47 6.30
C GLY A 180 -5.46 17.99 5.75
N ILE A 181 -6.36 17.07 5.46
CA ILE A 181 -7.65 17.36 4.81
C ILE A 181 -8.73 17.58 5.86
N PRO A 182 -9.44 18.73 5.88
CA PRO A 182 -10.55 18.92 6.82
C PRO A 182 -11.68 17.92 6.53
N LEU A 183 -12.22 17.32 7.58
CA LEU A 183 -13.35 16.40 7.52
C LEU A 183 -14.62 17.04 8.06
N ASP A 184 -15.77 16.46 7.72
CA ASP A 184 -17.05 16.82 8.33
C ASP A 184 -17.08 16.45 9.83
N GLY A 185 -18.09 16.95 10.55
CA GLY A 185 -18.21 16.70 11.99
C GLY A 185 -18.47 15.22 12.34
N LYS A 186 -18.98 14.42 11.40
CA LYS A 186 -19.16 12.98 11.55
C LYS A 186 -17.86 12.21 11.30
N ARG A 187 -16.88 12.82 10.62
CA ARG A 187 -15.58 12.27 10.20
C ARG A 187 -15.70 11.24 9.06
N ALA A 188 -16.85 11.18 8.41
CA ALA A 188 -17.15 10.21 7.36
C ALA A 188 -16.91 10.79 5.95
N HIS A 189 -16.79 12.12 5.84
CA HIS A 189 -16.63 12.80 4.56
C HIS A 189 -15.59 13.91 4.63
N VAL A 190 -15.04 14.25 3.48
CA VAL A 190 -14.27 15.48 3.28
C VAL A 190 -15.20 16.68 3.51
N GLU A 191 -14.70 17.73 4.17
CA GLU A 191 -15.48 18.94 4.39
C GLU A 191 -16.03 19.50 3.06
N GLU A 192 -17.29 19.95 3.05
CA GLU A 192 -18.04 20.27 1.83
C GLU A 192 -17.35 21.32 0.94
N ALA A 193 -16.90 22.43 1.53
CA ALA A 193 -16.23 23.48 0.76
C ALA A 193 -14.88 23.01 0.22
N PHE A 194 -14.15 22.19 0.98
CA PHE A 194 -12.90 21.59 0.55
C PHE A 194 -13.11 20.60 -0.60
N ALA A 195 -14.05 19.66 -0.46
CA ALA A 195 -14.39 18.67 -1.49
C ALA A 195 -14.79 19.34 -2.81
N SER A 196 -15.65 20.37 -2.73
CA SER A 196 -16.08 21.15 -3.90
C SER A 196 -14.91 21.85 -4.61
N ARG A 197 -14.05 22.52 -3.83
CA ARG A 197 -12.86 23.22 -4.35
C ARG A 197 -11.88 22.28 -5.03
N HIS A 198 -11.70 21.07 -4.49
CA HIS A 198 -10.73 20.09 -4.96
C HIS A 198 -11.33 18.99 -5.83
N HIS A 199 -12.61 19.14 -6.20
CA HIS A 199 -13.32 18.28 -7.14
C HIS A 199 -13.38 16.81 -6.70
N SER A 200 -13.45 16.57 -5.39
CA SER A 200 -13.64 15.25 -4.81
C SER A 200 -15.13 14.94 -4.69
N ALA A 201 -15.52 13.72 -5.06
CA ALA A 201 -16.88 13.22 -4.86
C ALA A 201 -17.14 12.79 -3.41
N LEU A 202 -16.13 12.82 -2.54
CA LEU A 202 -16.17 12.28 -1.17
C LEU A 202 -16.61 13.31 -0.12
N GLY A 203 -17.21 14.42 -0.57
CA GLY A 203 -17.91 15.35 0.30
C GLY A 203 -19.29 14.82 0.73
N PRO A 204 -19.93 15.42 1.74
CA PRO A 204 -21.20 14.96 2.29
C PRO A 204 -22.41 15.22 1.36
N LYS A 205 -22.21 15.92 0.24
CA LYS A 205 -23.26 16.23 -0.74
C LYS A 205 -22.76 15.99 -2.14
N ALA A 206 -23.60 15.36 -2.96
CA ALA A 206 -23.38 15.25 -4.39
C ALA A 206 -23.36 16.66 -5.03
N PRO A 207 -22.42 16.94 -5.95
CA PRO A 207 -22.35 18.23 -6.62
C PRO A 207 -23.55 18.40 -7.56
N GLU A 208 -24.20 19.55 -7.50
CA GLU A 208 -25.25 19.90 -8.45
C GLU A 208 -24.67 20.35 -9.79
N ASN A 209 -25.31 19.94 -10.87
CA ASN A 209 -25.06 20.32 -12.26
C ASN A 209 -23.63 20.07 -12.73
N ARG A 210 -22.98 19.05 -12.18
CA ARG A 210 -21.59 18.72 -12.48
C ARG A 210 -21.30 17.24 -12.29
N ALA A 211 -20.64 16.65 -13.29
CA ALA A 211 -20.02 15.34 -13.19
C ALA A 211 -18.59 15.47 -12.64
N LEU A 212 -18.21 14.63 -11.69
CA LEU A 212 -16.85 14.58 -11.15
C LEU A 212 -16.21 13.23 -11.46
N SER A 213 -15.06 13.26 -12.13
CA SER A 213 -14.14 12.11 -12.19
C SER A 213 -13.31 12.00 -10.92
N LEU A 214 -12.64 10.86 -10.71
CA LEU A 214 -11.69 10.72 -9.61
C LEU A 214 -10.57 11.76 -9.71
N SER A 215 -10.38 12.52 -8.64
CA SER A 215 -9.32 13.50 -8.49
C SER A 215 -8.03 12.86 -7.96
N SER A 216 -6.91 13.57 -8.02
CA SER A 216 -5.66 13.13 -7.38
C SER A 216 -5.80 12.95 -5.87
N LEU A 217 -6.70 13.70 -5.25
CA LEU A 217 -7.04 13.58 -3.83
C LEU A 217 -7.80 12.27 -3.55
N ASP A 218 -8.73 11.89 -4.43
CA ASP A 218 -9.50 10.63 -4.30
C ASP A 218 -8.57 9.41 -4.41
N THR A 219 -7.62 9.45 -5.35
CA THR A 219 -6.57 8.42 -5.46
C THR A 219 -5.72 8.38 -4.19
N ALA A 220 -5.27 9.53 -3.68
CA ALA A 220 -4.46 9.61 -2.47
C ALA A 220 -5.17 9.01 -1.24
N PHE A 221 -6.49 9.21 -1.08
CA PHE A 221 -7.24 8.59 0.01
C PHE A 221 -7.25 7.05 -0.08
N MET A 222 -7.49 6.51 -1.28
CA MET A 222 -7.47 5.06 -1.51
C MET A 222 -6.10 4.47 -1.17
N SER A 223 -5.02 5.16 -1.56
CA SER A 223 -3.63 4.82 -1.24
C SER A 223 -3.37 4.87 0.28
N ASP A 224 -3.78 5.95 0.95
CA ASP A 224 -3.61 6.12 2.40
C ASP A 224 -4.41 5.11 3.23
N CYS A 225 -5.47 4.54 2.65
CA CYS A 225 -6.25 3.46 3.25
C CYS A 225 -5.64 2.06 3.03
N GLY A 226 -4.44 1.98 2.43
CA GLY A 226 -3.64 0.75 2.33
C GLY A 226 -3.96 -0.12 1.12
N LEU A 227 -4.70 0.40 0.12
CA LEU A 227 -4.90 -0.32 -1.13
C LEU A 227 -3.67 -0.15 -2.03
N PRO A 228 -3.21 -1.23 -2.69
CA PRO A 228 -2.09 -1.15 -3.62
C PRO A 228 -2.55 -0.38 -4.84
N THR A 229 -2.00 0.81 -4.99
CA THR A 229 -2.29 1.75 -6.08
C THR A 229 -0.95 2.26 -6.56
N ALA A 230 -0.90 2.95 -7.71
CA ALA A 230 0.35 3.54 -8.20
C ALA A 230 1.02 4.57 -7.26
N LEU A 231 0.34 4.99 -6.18
CA LEU A 231 0.92 5.86 -5.16
C LEU A 231 1.34 5.10 -3.89
N ASN A 232 0.92 3.85 -3.72
CA ASN A 232 1.13 3.08 -2.50
C ASN A 232 1.72 1.71 -2.83
N ASP A 233 3.04 1.62 -2.75
CA ASP A 233 3.83 0.41 -2.94
C ASP A 233 3.80 -0.49 -1.68
N ARG A 234 2.73 -0.41 -0.88
CA ARG A 234 2.58 -1.18 0.36
C ARG A 234 1.19 -1.78 0.46
N MET A 235 1.11 -3.06 0.82
CA MET A 235 -0.16 -3.70 1.13
C MET A 235 -0.09 -4.37 2.50
N ILE A 236 -1.05 -4.05 3.38
CA ILE A 236 -1.13 -4.67 4.70
C ILE A 236 -2.11 -5.84 4.65
N LEU A 237 -1.60 -6.99 5.05
CA LEU A 237 -2.20 -8.30 5.02
C LEU A 237 -2.34 -8.82 6.46
N GLY A 238 -3.51 -9.36 6.80
CA GLY A 238 -3.74 -10.07 8.07
C GLY A 238 -3.06 -11.44 8.13
N GLU A 239 -3.26 -12.15 9.24
CA GLU A 239 -2.62 -13.47 9.47
C GLU A 239 -3.15 -14.59 8.55
N TRP A 240 -4.40 -14.48 8.09
CA TRP A 240 -5.10 -15.55 7.36
C TRP A 240 -5.46 -15.12 5.94
N ILE A 241 -4.51 -15.26 5.03
CA ILE A 241 -4.66 -14.81 3.63
C ILE A 241 -4.28 -15.92 2.67
N HIS A 242 -4.99 -15.97 1.55
CA HIS A 242 -4.68 -16.81 0.42
C HIS A 242 -5.13 -16.17 -0.89
N GLY A 243 -4.68 -16.72 -2.01
CA GLY A 243 -4.98 -16.22 -3.36
C GLY A 243 -3.71 -15.78 -4.08
N THR A 244 -3.89 -14.96 -5.12
CA THR A 244 -2.78 -14.37 -5.86
C THR A 244 -2.85 -12.85 -5.74
N LEU A 245 -1.73 -12.24 -5.39
CA LEU A 245 -1.58 -10.79 -5.29
C LEU A 245 -0.47 -10.37 -6.24
N ASN A 246 -0.79 -9.46 -7.15
CA ASN A 246 0.20 -8.81 -8.00
C ASN A 246 0.29 -7.33 -7.59
N MET A 247 1.46 -6.93 -7.11
CA MET A 247 1.67 -5.58 -6.58
C MET A 247 1.97 -4.54 -7.67
N GLY A 248 2.35 -4.98 -8.88
CA GLY A 248 2.52 -4.11 -10.05
C GLY A 248 3.99 -3.80 -10.35
N ASP A 249 4.23 -2.63 -10.92
CA ASP A 249 5.59 -2.12 -11.17
C ASP A 249 5.98 -1.22 -9.99
N GLY A 250 7.21 -1.30 -9.52
CA GLY A 250 7.66 -0.42 -8.44
C GLY A 250 8.60 -1.13 -7.48
N THR A 251 8.66 -0.63 -6.24
CA THR A 251 9.31 -1.32 -5.13
C THR A 251 8.26 -1.63 -4.08
N ASP A 252 7.67 -2.81 -4.21
CA ASP A 252 6.48 -3.20 -3.48
C ASP A 252 6.80 -3.98 -2.20
N THR A 253 6.14 -3.59 -1.11
CA THR A 253 6.26 -4.20 0.21
C THR A 253 4.92 -4.77 0.67
N VAL A 254 4.85 -6.09 0.79
CA VAL A 254 3.71 -6.77 1.40
C VAL A 254 3.96 -6.92 2.91
N ILE A 255 3.10 -6.34 3.73
CA ILE A 255 3.21 -6.38 5.19
C ILE A 255 2.26 -7.43 5.72
N ILE A 256 2.79 -8.54 6.24
CA ILE A 256 2.01 -9.63 6.82
C ILE A 256 2.07 -9.50 8.34
N GLN A 257 0.92 -9.38 8.96
CA GLN A 257 0.82 -9.18 10.41
C GLN A 257 0.90 -10.48 11.20
N ALA A 258 1.97 -11.23 10.97
CA ALA A 258 2.31 -12.45 11.65
C ALA A 258 3.83 -12.56 11.74
N THR A 259 4.33 -13.50 12.54
CA THR A 259 5.74 -13.84 12.54
C THR A 259 6.10 -14.63 11.28
N SER A 260 7.33 -14.48 10.80
CA SER A 260 7.89 -15.17 9.64
C SER A 260 7.80 -16.70 9.77
N ASP A 261 7.98 -17.24 10.98
CA ASP A 261 7.83 -18.67 11.29
C ASP A 261 6.40 -19.22 11.03
N ALA A 262 5.38 -18.38 10.96
CA ALA A 262 4.04 -18.85 10.66
C ALA A 262 3.89 -19.40 9.23
N TYR A 263 4.88 -19.16 8.34
CA TYR A 263 4.81 -19.49 6.93
C TYR A 263 5.93 -20.43 6.47
N ASN A 264 5.62 -21.29 5.50
CA ASN A 264 6.63 -21.81 4.58
C ASN A 264 6.72 -20.87 3.39
N ILE A 265 7.92 -20.42 3.07
CA ILE A 265 8.17 -19.43 2.02
C ILE A 265 9.06 -20.07 0.95
N SER A 266 8.68 -19.93 -0.31
CA SER A 266 9.49 -20.37 -1.44
C SER A 266 9.47 -19.33 -2.55
N TRP A 267 10.64 -19.04 -3.11
CA TRP A 267 10.79 -18.09 -4.20
C TRP A 267 11.18 -18.84 -5.48
N THR A 268 10.41 -18.61 -6.55
CA THR A 268 10.65 -19.22 -7.86
C THR A 268 10.59 -18.14 -8.94
N HIS A 269 10.82 -18.54 -10.20
CA HIS A 269 10.63 -17.65 -11.35
C HIS A 269 9.17 -17.13 -11.45
N ASP A 270 8.20 -17.92 -10.98
CA ASP A 270 6.77 -17.63 -11.08
C ASP A 270 6.27 -16.69 -9.99
N GLY A 271 7.13 -16.32 -9.04
CA GLY A 271 6.79 -15.44 -7.93
C GLY A 271 7.21 -16.01 -6.57
N LEU A 272 6.67 -15.38 -5.53
CA LEU A 272 6.93 -15.73 -4.15
C LEU A 272 5.71 -16.42 -3.57
N PHE A 273 5.88 -17.65 -3.10
CA PHE A 273 4.81 -18.50 -2.62
C PHE A 273 4.93 -18.66 -1.11
N LEU A 274 3.86 -18.32 -0.41
CA LEU A 274 3.73 -18.44 1.03
C LEU A 274 2.60 -19.42 1.33
N SER A 275 2.84 -20.37 2.22
CA SER A 275 1.79 -21.22 2.78
C SER A 275 1.81 -21.11 4.29
N LEU A 276 0.66 -20.88 4.92
CA LEU A 276 0.60 -20.95 6.37
C LEU A 276 0.96 -22.36 6.86
N LYS A 277 1.65 -22.47 8.00
CA LYS A 277 1.87 -23.77 8.66
C LYS A 277 0.62 -24.24 9.41
N THR A 278 -0.22 -23.30 9.83
CA THR A 278 -1.48 -23.54 10.53
C THR A 278 -2.63 -23.67 9.54
N LYS A 279 -3.44 -24.72 9.70
CA LYS A 279 -4.65 -24.94 8.92
C LYS A 279 -5.86 -24.28 9.57
N TYR A 280 -6.82 -23.89 8.74
CA TYR A 280 -8.05 -23.21 9.14
C TYR A 280 -9.27 -23.85 8.49
N ALA A 281 -10.43 -23.61 9.10
CA ALA A 281 -11.74 -23.81 8.53
C ALA A 281 -12.04 -22.70 7.50
N PRO A 282 -13.02 -22.91 6.59
CA PRO A 282 -13.56 -21.85 5.75
C PRO A 282 -14.09 -20.63 6.54
N ASP A 283 -14.49 -20.83 7.80
CA ASP A 283 -14.98 -19.75 8.68
C ASP A 283 -13.84 -18.97 9.39
N GLY A 284 -12.58 -19.22 9.02
CA GLY A 284 -11.40 -18.54 9.56
C GLY A 284 -11.00 -18.99 10.96
N LYS A 285 -11.61 -20.05 11.51
CA LYS A 285 -11.19 -20.64 12.79
C LYS A 285 -10.13 -21.72 12.56
N PRO A 286 -9.21 -21.97 13.51
CA PRO A 286 -8.25 -23.06 13.37
C PRO A 286 -8.97 -24.42 13.29
N ASP A 287 -8.85 -25.11 12.15
CA ASP A 287 -9.25 -26.50 11.96
C ASP A 287 -8.35 -27.14 10.89
N GLN A 288 -8.27 -28.46 10.80
CA GLN A 288 -7.31 -29.11 9.88
C GLN A 288 -7.78 -29.18 8.41
N SER A 289 -8.77 -28.39 7.98
CA SER A 289 -9.45 -28.57 6.69
C SER A 289 -8.85 -27.80 5.52
N PHE A 290 -8.34 -26.57 5.71
CA PHE A 290 -7.79 -25.73 4.65
C PHE A 290 -6.41 -25.16 5.01
N ASN A 291 -5.51 -25.13 4.03
CA ASN A 291 -4.19 -24.53 4.16
C ASN A 291 -4.14 -23.25 3.32
N PRO A 292 -4.13 -22.06 3.92
CA PRO A 292 -4.06 -20.82 3.15
C PRO A 292 -2.72 -20.71 2.41
N GLU A 293 -2.81 -20.43 1.11
CA GLU A 293 -1.68 -20.28 0.19
C GLU A 293 -1.77 -18.94 -0.53
N LEU A 294 -0.72 -18.14 -0.45
CA LEU A 294 -0.59 -16.82 -1.05
C LEU A 294 0.54 -16.82 -2.08
N THR A 295 0.20 -16.47 -3.31
CA THR A 295 1.18 -16.20 -4.38
C THR A 295 1.34 -14.69 -4.53
N LEU A 296 2.56 -14.20 -4.36
CA LEU A 296 2.94 -12.81 -4.54
C LEU A 296 3.70 -12.67 -5.87
N LEU A 297 3.21 -11.80 -6.75
CA LEU A 297 3.80 -11.46 -8.04
C LEU A 297 4.30 -10.01 -7.99
N ASN A 298 5.45 -9.77 -8.64
CA ASN A 298 6.12 -8.47 -8.66
C ASN A 298 6.20 -7.84 -7.27
N THR A 299 6.76 -8.59 -6.32
CA THR A 299 6.88 -8.15 -4.92
C THR A 299 8.34 -8.16 -4.54
N GLU A 300 8.88 -6.99 -4.23
CA GLU A 300 10.28 -6.82 -3.86
C GLU A 300 10.51 -7.19 -2.39
N ARG A 301 9.52 -7.02 -1.51
CA ARG A 301 9.71 -7.21 -0.06
C ARG A 301 8.49 -7.79 0.65
N ILE A 302 8.75 -8.63 1.65
CA ILE A 302 7.76 -9.00 2.67
C ILE A 302 8.21 -8.47 4.02
N GLN A 303 7.33 -7.78 4.73
CA GLN A 303 7.54 -7.38 6.12
C GLN A 303 6.63 -8.19 7.05
N PHE A 304 7.23 -9.00 7.91
CA PHE A 304 6.59 -9.67 9.05
C PHE A 304 6.72 -8.84 10.32
N SER A 305 6.12 -9.29 11.42
CA SER A 305 6.25 -8.63 12.73
C SER A 305 7.64 -8.79 13.36
N ASP A 306 8.41 -9.78 12.93
CA ASP A 306 9.70 -10.20 13.48
C ASP A 306 10.85 -10.13 12.46
N ALA A 307 10.55 -9.97 11.17
CA ALA A 307 11.56 -9.91 10.12
C ALA A 307 11.08 -9.18 8.86
N MET A 308 12.02 -8.74 8.04
CA MET A 308 11.79 -8.34 6.65
C MET A 308 12.61 -9.25 5.72
N LEU A 309 11.95 -9.74 4.68
CA LEU A 309 12.58 -10.42 3.55
C LEU A 309 12.62 -9.46 2.37
N ALA A 310 13.80 -9.12 1.87
CA ALA A 310 13.99 -8.23 0.73
C ALA A 310 14.64 -8.97 -0.43
N PHE A 311 13.96 -8.96 -1.59
CA PHE A 311 14.34 -9.63 -2.82
C PHE A 311 14.96 -8.64 -3.83
N ASP A 312 14.86 -7.33 -3.60
CA ASP A 312 15.52 -6.26 -4.37
C ASP A 312 17.02 -6.15 -4.06
N THR A 313 17.74 -7.25 -4.21
CA THR A 313 19.20 -7.36 -3.98
C THR A 313 20.03 -6.49 -4.93
N GLU A 314 19.47 -6.05 -6.05
CA GLU A 314 20.07 -5.03 -6.93
C GLU A 314 19.54 -3.61 -6.68
N GLY A 315 18.42 -3.51 -5.95
CA GLY A 315 17.75 -2.25 -5.58
C GLY A 315 18.27 -1.66 -4.27
N ASN A 316 17.38 -0.93 -3.57
CA ASN A 316 17.73 -0.21 -2.34
C ASN A 316 18.13 -1.16 -1.21
N ALA A 317 17.48 -2.32 -1.06
CA ALA A 317 17.85 -3.29 -0.03
C ALA A 317 19.28 -3.80 -0.24
N GLY A 318 19.61 -4.16 -1.48
CA GLY A 318 20.97 -4.52 -1.87
C GLY A 318 22.00 -3.44 -1.57
N ARG A 319 21.69 -2.18 -1.90
CA ARG A 319 22.60 -1.04 -1.67
C ARG A 319 22.79 -0.77 -0.18
N ALA A 320 21.73 -0.87 0.63
CA ALA A 320 21.80 -0.72 2.08
C ALA A 320 22.65 -1.83 2.72
N TYR A 321 22.38 -3.09 2.36
CA TYR A 321 23.14 -4.24 2.86
C TYR A 321 24.62 -4.11 2.50
N ARG A 322 24.96 -3.90 1.22
CA ARG A 322 26.37 -3.82 0.78
C ARG A 322 27.12 -2.66 1.43
N LEU A 323 26.47 -1.51 1.62
CA LEU A 323 27.10 -0.38 2.27
C LEU A 323 27.45 -0.70 3.73
N CYS A 324 26.55 -1.39 4.44
CA CYS A 324 26.81 -1.84 5.81
C CYS A 324 27.88 -2.95 5.82
N ALA A 325 27.78 -3.94 4.93
CA ALA A 325 28.73 -5.04 4.82
C ALA A 325 30.16 -4.55 4.52
N ALA A 326 30.32 -3.45 3.79
CA ALA A 326 31.64 -2.85 3.55
C ALA A 326 32.34 -2.36 4.83
N VAL A 327 31.61 -2.18 5.92
CA VAL A 327 32.15 -1.78 7.23
C VAL A 327 32.11 -2.94 8.23
N TYR A 328 31.07 -3.78 8.16
CA TYR A 328 30.78 -4.80 9.16
C TYR A 328 31.12 -6.25 8.72
N ASP A 329 31.60 -6.46 7.49
CA ASP A 329 31.72 -7.77 6.81
C ASP A 329 30.36 -8.42 6.52
N ASP A 330 30.35 -9.73 6.29
CA ASP A 330 29.20 -10.51 5.78
C ASP A 330 27.98 -10.57 6.72
N ASP A 331 28.07 -10.00 7.93
CA ASP A 331 27.02 -9.99 8.97
C ASP A 331 26.81 -8.57 9.54
N PRO A 332 26.32 -7.61 8.73
CA PRO A 332 26.02 -6.27 9.21
C PRO A 332 24.82 -6.28 10.19
N PRO A 333 24.83 -5.43 11.24
CA PRO A 333 23.69 -5.32 12.15
C PRO A 333 22.38 -4.96 11.43
N ASP A 334 21.30 -5.68 11.73
CA ASP A 334 20.01 -5.54 11.06
C ASP A 334 19.38 -4.15 11.22
N ASP A 335 19.49 -3.55 12.40
CA ASP A 335 19.02 -2.18 12.68
C ASP A 335 19.73 -1.14 11.79
N MET A 336 21.03 -1.35 11.56
CA MET A 336 21.85 -0.54 10.67
C MET A 336 21.37 -0.70 9.24
N VAL A 337 21.20 -1.94 8.74
CA VAL A 337 20.73 -2.21 7.38
C VAL A 337 19.34 -1.61 7.17
N PHE A 338 18.42 -1.85 8.09
CA PHE A 338 17.05 -1.34 8.04
C PHE A 338 17.01 0.19 7.98
N ALA A 339 17.76 0.88 8.84
CA ALA A 339 17.78 2.34 8.86
C ALA A 339 18.28 2.94 7.52
N ARG A 340 19.24 2.29 6.86
CA ARG A 340 19.75 2.74 5.55
C ARG A 340 18.76 2.42 4.44
N LEU A 341 18.11 1.26 4.50
CA LEU A 341 17.05 0.89 3.57
C LEU A 341 15.90 1.90 3.62
N ASP A 342 15.37 2.15 4.82
CA ASP A 342 14.30 3.13 5.07
C ASP A 342 14.69 4.54 4.59
N ALA A 343 15.93 4.95 4.81
CA ALA A 343 16.42 6.23 4.31
C ALA A 343 16.49 6.27 2.77
N LEU A 344 16.96 5.20 2.11
CA LEU A 344 17.03 5.13 0.65
C LEU A 344 15.66 5.12 0.00
N ASP A 345 14.70 4.40 0.56
CA ASP A 345 13.33 4.36 0.04
C ASP A 345 12.63 5.72 0.17
N LYS A 346 13.00 6.52 1.17
CA LYS A 346 12.53 7.91 1.35
C LYS A 346 13.30 8.93 0.50
N GLY A 347 14.17 8.48 -0.41
CA GLY A 347 14.96 9.34 -1.29
C GLY A 347 16.19 9.98 -0.63
N GLY A 348 16.64 9.43 0.51
CA GLY A 348 17.86 9.83 1.19
C GLY A 348 19.11 9.67 0.31
N ARG A 349 20.13 10.50 0.55
CA ARG A 349 21.33 10.49 -0.29
C ARG A 349 22.28 9.39 0.16
N TYR A 350 22.62 8.49 -0.75
CA TYR A 350 23.56 7.39 -0.47
C TYR A 350 24.90 7.84 0.14
N HIS A 351 25.39 9.02 -0.27
CA HIS A 351 26.60 9.63 0.31
C HIS A 351 26.44 9.94 1.81
N GLU A 352 25.29 10.45 2.26
CA GLU A 352 25.05 10.73 3.69
C GLU A 352 25.07 9.44 4.52
N LEU A 353 24.49 8.36 3.98
CA LEU A 353 24.50 7.05 4.64
C LEU A 353 25.92 6.50 4.78
N ALA A 354 26.79 6.77 3.80
CA ALA A 354 28.20 6.44 3.88
C ALA A 354 28.94 7.31 4.92
N CYS A 355 28.60 8.60 5.03
CA CYS A 355 29.15 9.47 6.09
C CYS A 355 28.87 8.90 7.48
N ASP A 356 27.63 8.47 7.72
CA ASP A 356 27.21 7.92 9.01
C ASP A 356 28.01 6.66 9.38
N LEU A 357 28.33 5.83 8.38
CA LEU A 357 29.12 4.62 8.58
C LEU A 357 30.59 4.91 8.82
N VAL A 358 31.18 5.89 8.12
CA VAL A 358 32.56 6.33 8.37
C VAL A 358 32.75 6.88 9.79
N ALA A 359 31.68 7.41 10.40
CA ALA A 359 31.70 7.89 11.78
C ALA A 359 31.62 6.77 12.84
N THR A 360 31.42 5.51 12.46
CA THR A 360 31.29 4.40 13.41
C THR A 360 32.63 3.93 13.98
N GLU A 361 32.62 3.41 15.21
CA GLU A 361 33.79 2.75 15.81
C GLU A 361 34.25 1.54 14.99
N ARG A 362 33.31 0.83 14.36
CA ARG A 362 33.63 -0.29 13.47
C ARG A 362 34.47 0.15 12.29
N PHE A 363 34.12 1.25 11.62
CA PHE A 363 34.91 1.81 10.54
C PHE A 363 36.32 2.21 11.02
N ALA A 364 36.41 2.88 12.17
CA ALA A 364 37.69 3.25 12.76
C ALA A 364 38.56 2.02 13.11
N THR A 365 37.94 0.94 13.58
CA THR A 365 38.64 -0.32 13.89
C THR A 365 39.15 -0.99 12.62
N ARG A 366 38.32 -1.03 11.56
CA ARG A 366 38.65 -1.71 10.30
C ARG A 366 39.66 -0.94 9.45
N PHE A 367 39.52 0.37 9.37
CA PHE A 367 40.27 1.21 8.42
C PHE A 367 41.12 2.30 9.08
N GLY A 368 41.09 2.45 10.41
CA GLY A 368 41.81 3.50 11.13
C GLY A 368 43.34 3.36 11.12
N ALA A 369 43.87 2.21 10.71
CA ALA A 369 45.29 1.99 10.50
C ALA A 369 45.82 2.68 9.22
N ALA A 370 44.95 3.12 8.31
CA ALA A 370 45.36 3.90 7.15
C ALA A 370 45.83 5.31 7.57
N HIS A 371 47.10 5.62 7.33
CA HIS A 371 47.70 6.91 7.67
C HIS A 371 47.80 7.87 6.48
N SER A 372 47.53 7.38 5.27
CA SER A 372 47.50 8.13 4.02
C SER A 372 46.30 7.73 3.15
N SER A 373 46.04 8.51 2.08
CA SER A 373 45.03 8.16 1.07
C SER A 373 45.37 6.85 0.36
N GLU A 374 46.65 6.65 0.05
CA GLU A 374 47.17 5.45 -0.58
C GLU A 374 46.97 4.21 0.29
N ASP A 375 47.22 4.32 1.60
CA ASP A 375 46.96 3.22 2.55
C ASP A 375 45.47 2.87 2.59
N LEU A 376 44.59 3.87 2.61
CA LEU A 376 43.14 3.65 2.66
C LEU A 376 42.65 2.98 1.38
N ILE A 377 43.13 3.43 0.21
CA ILE A 377 42.81 2.83 -1.09
C ILE A 377 43.26 1.36 -1.09
N ALA A 378 44.51 1.09 -0.69
CA ALA A 378 45.03 -0.27 -0.63
C ALA A 378 44.20 -1.17 0.32
N LEU A 379 43.82 -0.66 1.49
CA LEU A 379 42.94 -1.38 2.41
C LEU A 379 41.56 -1.65 1.80
N PHE A 380 40.94 -0.71 1.09
CA PHE A 380 39.61 -0.94 0.50
C PHE A 380 39.66 -2.01 -0.60
N TYR A 381 40.69 -1.98 -1.45
CA TYR A 381 40.92 -3.05 -2.43
C TYR A 381 41.11 -4.41 -1.76
N GLN A 382 41.92 -4.46 -0.70
CA GLN A 382 42.23 -5.71 -0.03
C GLN A 382 41.03 -6.26 0.74
N GLU A 383 40.37 -5.42 1.54
CA GLU A 383 39.31 -5.81 2.46
C GLU A 383 37.97 -6.04 1.74
N LEU A 384 37.64 -5.22 0.74
CA LEU A 384 36.36 -5.33 0.03
C LEU A 384 36.46 -6.20 -1.21
N LEU A 385 37.55 -6.09 -1.97
CA LEU A 385 37.69 -6.77 -3.27
C LEU A 385 38.62 -7.99 -3.22
N GLY A 386 39.29 -8.24 -2.10
CA GLY A 386 40.17 -9.41 -1.92
C GLY A 386 41.43 -9.37 -2.80
N ARG A 387 41.85 -8.20 -3.27
CA ARG A 387 43.01 -8.05 -4.17
C ARG A 387 43.74 -6.73 -3.95
N PHE A 388 44.93 -6.60 -4.52
CA PHE A 388 45.62 -5.30 -4.58
C PHE A 388 45.06 -4.39 -5.68
N PRO A 389 45.18 -3.05 -5.54
CA PRO A 389 44.91 -2.14 -6.63
C PRO A 389 45.86 -2.40 -7.80
N ASP A 390 45.35 -2.28 -9.03
CA ASP A 390 46.21 -2.11 -10.20
C ASP A 390 46.70 -0.64 -10.28
N THR A 391 47.76 -0.40 -11.05
CA THR A 391 48.37 0.92 -11.17
C THR A 391 47.37 2.00 -11.60
N ALA A 392 46.44 1.68 -12.50
CA ALA A 392 45.48 2.65 -13.02
C ALA A 392 44.40 2.98 -11.97
N GLY A 393 43.88 1.96 -11.28
CA GLY A 393 42.93 2.12 -10.18
C GLY A 393 43.51 2.93 -9.03
N GLU A 394 44.75 2.65 -8.61
CA GLU A 394 45.42 3.43 -7.56
C GLU A 394 45.57 4.90 -7.94
N ILE A 395 46.02 5.19 -9.17
CA ILE A 395 46.13 6.56 -9.70
C ILE A 395 44.76 7.26 -9.67
N PHE A 396 43.74 6.59 -10.21
CA PHE A 396 42.38 7.14 -10.30
C PHE A 396 41.83 7.53 -8.92
N TRP A 397 41.92 6.64 -7.94
CA TRP A 397 41.39 6.92 -6.60
C TRP A 397 42.19 7.99 -5.87
N ARG A 398 43.53 7.99 -6.00
CA ARG A 398 44.37 9.04 -5.42
C ARG A 398 44.02 10.42 -6.00
N GLU A 399 43.90 10.54 -7.32
CA GLU A 399 43.52 11.79 -7.98
C GLU A 399 42.11 12.23 -7.58
N SER A 400 41.18 11.28 -7.46
CA SER A 400 39.82 11.53 -6.98
C SER A 400 39.86 12.10 -5.55
N MET A 401 40.60 11.47 -4.63
CA MET A 401 40.70 11.94 -3.24
C MET A 401 41.37 13.32 -3.14
N GLN A 402 42.37 13.60 -3.98
CA GLN A 402 42.97 14.94 -4.09
C GLN A 402 41.98 15.98 -4.62
N ALA A 403 41.05 15.57 -5.49
CA ALA A 403 39.94 16.40 -5.98
C ALA A 403 38.79 16.56 -4.97
N GLY A 404 38.85 15.89 -3.82
CA GLY A 404 37.98 16.14 -2.68
C GLY A 404 36.94 15.05 -2.38
N ILE A 405 36.99 13.86 -3.02
CA ILE A 405 36.21 12.72 -2.53
C ILE A 405 36.83 12.25 -1.21
N GLY A 406 36.09 12.41 -0.12
CA GLY A 406 36.50 11.89 1.18
C GLY A 406 36.33 10.38 1.30
N LYS A 407 36.56 9.87 2.51
CA LYS A 407 36.53 8.42 2.80
C LYS A 407 35.14 7.83 2.58
N GLU A 408 34.11 8.61 2.86
CA GLU A 408 32.70 8.32 2.68
C GLU A 408 32.32 8.17 1.20
N GLY A 409 32.89 9.03 0.33
CA GLY A 409 32.74 8.89 -1.11
C GLY A 409 33.38 7.59 -1.58
N LEU A 410 34.62 7.34 -1.15
CA LEU A 410 35.34 6.10 -1.47
C LEU A 410 34.56 4.86 -1.02
N LEU A 411 34.00 4.88 0.20
CA LEU A 411 33.22 3.78 0.77
C LEU A 411 31.99 3.49 -0.07
N GLY A 412 31.21 4.53 -0.39
CA GLY A 412 30.03 4.39 -1.23
C GLY A 412 30.36 3.82 -2.62
N TYR A 413 31.45 4.29 -3.24
CA TYR A 413 31.86 3.78 -4.55
C TYR A 413 32.26 2.32 -4.53
N PHE A 414 33.10 1.89 -3.58
CA PHE A 414 33.52 0.50 -3.49
C PHE A 414 32.34 -0.41 -3.12
N ALA A 415 31.48 0.02 -2.19
CA ALA A 415 30.32 -0.76 -1.74
C ALA A 415 29.27 -1.01 -2.84
N ASP A 416 29.20 -0.17 -3.87
CA ASP A 416 28.23 -0.35 -4.98
C ASP A 416 28.91 -0.69 -6.32
N CYS A 417 30.22 -0.96 -6.32
CA CYS A 417 30.93 -1.33 -7.55
C CYS A 417 30.54 -2.74 -8.04
N PRO A 418 30.63 -3.02 -9.36
CA PRO A 418 30.26 -4.32 -9.92
C PRO A 418 31.03 -5.52 -9.34
N GLU A 419 32.25 -5.32 -8.85
CA GLU A 419 33.07 -6.37 -8.26
C GLU A 419 32.56 -6.73 -6.85
N TYR A 420 32.32 -5.72 -6.01
CA TYR A 420 31.78 -5.94 -4.67
C TYR A 420 30.34 -6.47 -4.67
N LYS A 421 29.53 -6.04 -5.63
CA LYS A 421 28.20 -6.64 -5.88
C LYS A 421 28.29 -8.15 -6.11
N LYS A 422 29.25 -8.61 -6.92
CA LYS A 422 29.44 -10.05 -7.17
C LYS A 422 29.91 -10.81 -5.93
N ILE A 423 30.81 -10.20 -5.14
CA ILE A 423 31.30 -10.77 -3.89
C ILE A 423 30.13 -10.99 -2.92
N THR A 424 29.35 -9.94 -2.67
CA THR A 424 28.23 -9.98 -1.72
C THR A 424 27.04 -10.80 -2.21
N ALA A 425 26.74 -10.83 -3.52
CA ALA A 425 25.67 -11.66 -4.08
C ALA A 425 25.88 -13.16 -3.81
N THR A 426 27.13 -13.62 -3.69
CA THR A 426 27.44 -15.02 -3.39
C THR A 426 26.99 -15.41 -1.97
N GLY A 427 27.03 -14.47 -1.02
CA GLY A 427 26.59 -14.68 0.36
C GLY A 427 25.07 -14.56 0.56
N LEU A 428 24.40 -13.71 -0.21
CA LEU A 428 22.98 -13.38 -0.01
C LEU A 428 22.01 -14.48 -0.49
N GLY A 429 22.41 -15.37 -1.40
CA GLY A 429 21.49 -16.38 -1.94
C GLY A 429 20.24 -15.81 -2.65
N GLY A 430 20.24 -14.52 -2.97
CA GLY A 430 19.15 -13.80 -3.64
C GLY A 430 18.09 -13.19 -2.72
N VAL A 431 18.24 -13.26 -1.40
CA VAL A 431 17.33 -12.61 -0.43
C VAL A 431 18.12 -12.02 0.74
N ILE A 432 17.71 -10.85 1.21
CA ILE A 432 18.24 -10.24 2.43
C ILE A 432 17.20 -10.44 3.53
N LEU A 433 17.60 -11.10 4.62
CA LEU A 433 16.83 -11.19 5.86
C LEU A 433 17.28 -10.05 6.78
N ILE A 434 16.32 -9.32 7.34
CA ILE A 434 16.54 -8.28 8.35
C ILE A 434 15.63 -8.60 9.54
N GLU A 435 16.16 -8.97 10.69
CA GLU A 435 15.33 -9.20 11.89
C GLU A 435 14.80 -7.86 12.44
N THR A 436 13.50 -7.81 12.76
CA THR A 436 12.81 -6.59 13.21
C THR A 436 12.32 -6.66 14.65
N ALA A 437 12.61 -7.76 15.37
CA ALA A 437 12.16 -7.99 16.74
C ALA A 437 12.66 -6.94 17.77
N GLU A 438 13.63 -6.11 17.41
CA GLU A 438 14.13 -4.99 18.22
C GLU A 438 13.74 -3.59 17.69
N LEU A 439 12.91 -3.51 16.62
CA LEU A 439 12.65 -2.27 15.86
C LEU A 439 11.22 -1.70 16.02
N LEU A 440 10.34 -2.31 16.84
CA LEU A 440 8.97 -1.85 17.08
C LEU A 440 8.74 -1.30 18.50
#